data_AF-A0A8S3UCG7-F1
#
_entry.id   AF-A0A8S3UCG7-F1
#
_cell.length_a   1.000
_cell.length_b   1.000
_cell.length_c   1.000
_cell.angle_alpha   90.00
_cell.angle_beta   90.00
_cell.angle_gamma   90.00
#
_symmetry.space_group_name_H-M   'P 1'
#
loop_
_entity.id
_entity.type
_entity.pdbx_description
1 polymer ?
#
loop_
_entity_poly.entity_id
_entity_poly.type
_entity_poly.pdbx_seq_one_letter_code
_entity_poly.pdbx_strand_id
1 'polypeptide(L)'
;MTSVGPASEEKAAGTVVPPPSSEQNGLVKDQKQAEFVSAPTIDEETVRKALLDYASDQCCWGKGAARDMKIEKLEPSTSYHYILETFTESRRIVLDHVPHSTNKVDGPENGQPPGPWEMQARTPTMFEDDSSEIAIPHTHYVKVKCNGGCSGKGEKKSL
;
A
#
# COMPACT_ATOMS: atom_id res chain seq x y z
N MET A 1 37.49 29.35 30.53
CA MET A 1 36.07 29.69 30.35
C MET A 1 35.73 29.46 28.89
N THR A 2 35.15 28.31 28.57
CA THR A 2 34.63 28.04 27.22
C THR A 2 33.30 27.35 27.42
N SER A 3 32.26 28.17 27.29
CA SER A 3 30.85 27.80 27.37
C SER A 3 30.48 27.07 26.08
N VAL A 4 30.15 25.78 26.18
CA VAL A 4 29.50 25.05 25.10
C VAL A 4 28.01 25.07 25.39
N GLY A 5 27.27 25.84 24.60
CA GLY A 5 25.82 26.01 24.73
C GLY A 5 25.06 24.70 24.46
N PRO A 6 23.80 24.62 24.90
CA PRO A 6 23.00 23.41 24.73
C PRO A 6 22.65 23.23 23.25
N ALA A 7 22.91 22.03 22.72
CA ALA A 7 22.34 21.60 21.44
C ALA A 7 20.82 21.60 21.60
N SER A 8 20.16 22.46 20.83
CA SER A 8 18.72 22.50 20.69
C SER A 8 18.20 21.13 20.28
N GLU A 9 17.21 20.65 21.03
CA GLU A 9 16.41 19.48 20.72
C GLU A 9 15.56 19.82 19.48
N GLU A 10 16.16 19.64 18.30
CA GLU A 10 15.45 19.79 17.03
C GLU A 10 14.50 18.61 16.91
N LYS A 11 13.20 18.88 17.09
CA LYS A 11 12.13 18.01 16.61
C LYS A 11 12.50 17.63 15.18
N ALA A 12 12.88 16.37 14.96
CA ALA A 12 13.06 15.83 13.63
C ALA A 12 11.71 15.92 12.91
N ALA A 13 11.48 17.02 12.20
CA ALA A 13 10.51 17.09 11.15
C ALA A 13 10.97 16.02 10.15
N GLY A 14 10.31 14.87 10.15
CA GLY A 14 10.64 13.79 9.22
C GLY A 14 10.51 14.34 7.80
N THR A 15 11.64 14.68 7.18
CA THR A 15 11.68 15.11 5.79
C THR A 15 11.17 13.94 4.96
N VAL A 16 9.94 14.06 4.45
CA VAL A 16 9.36 13.07 3.54
C VAL A 16 10.12 13.18 2.23
N VAL A 17 11.08 12.29 2.02
CA VAL A 17 11.80 12.20 0.74
C VAL A 17 10.87 11.50 -0.26
N PRO A 18 10.57 12.13 -1.41
CA PRO A 18 9.67 11.53 -2.39
C PRO A 18 10.25 10.23 -2.94
N PRO A 19 9.42 9.24 -3.29
CA PRO A 19 9.86 8.05 -4.01
C PRO A 19 10.59 8.43 -5.30
N PRO A 20 11.55 7.60 -5.76
CA PRO A 20 12.09 7.76 -7.10
C PRO A 20 10.95 7.71 -8.11
N SER A 21 11.08 8.49 -9.19
CA SER A 21 10.11 8.45 -10.28
C SER A 21 10.00 7.02 -10.77
N SER A 22 8.78 6.49 -10.78
CA SER A 22 8.50 5.20 -11.40
C SER A 22 8.79 5.38 -12.90
N GLU A 23 9.99 5.00 -13.36
CA GLU A 23 10.19 4.75 -14.78
C GLU A 23 9.18 3.68 -15.13
N GLN A 24 8.14 4.07 -15.87
CA GLN A 24 7.05 3.19 -16.24
C GLN A 24 7.67 1.99 -16.93
N ASN A 25 7.72 0.85 -16.23
CA ASN A 25 7.86 -0.46 -16.86
C ASN A 25 6.90 -0.42 -18.04
N GLY A 26 7.48 -0.53 -19.24
CA GLY A 26 6.83 -0.12 -20.47
C GLY A 26 5.39 -0.63 -20.49
N LEU A 27 4.46 0.28 -20.83
CA LEU A 27 3.09 -0.06 -21.19
C LEU A 27 3.10 -1.43 -21.83
N VAL A 28 2.46 -2.42 -21.19
CA VAL A 28 2.30 -3.75 -21.76
C VAL A 28 1.51 -3.56 -23.06
N LYS A 29 2.22 -3.34 -24.16
CA LYS A 29 1.68 -3.14 -25.50
C LYS A 29 1.39 -4.51 -26.10
N ASP A 30 0.62 -5.33 -25.40
CA ASP A 30 0.07 -6.54 -26.00
C ASP A 30 -1.14 -7.07 -25.24
N GLN A 31 -2.02 -6.17 -24.80
CA GLN A 31 -3.40 -6.58 -24.60
C GLN A 31 -4.10 -6.40 -25.94
N LYS A 32 -4.03 -7.43 -26.79
CA LYS A 32 -4.92 -7.55 -27.93
C LYS A 32 -6.34 -7.42 -27.39
N GLN A 33 -6.96 -6.26 -27.63
CA GLN A 33 -8.32 -6.00 -27.20
C GLN A 33 -9.17 -7.17 -27.68
N ALA A 34 -9.86 -7.84 -26.76
CA ALA A 34 -10.67 -8.99 -27.11
C ALA A 34 -11.69 -8.54 -28.15
N GLU A 35 -11.58 -9.05 -29.38
CA GLU A 35 -12.57 -8.79 -30.42
C GLU A 35 -13.89 -9.41 -29.96
N PHE A 36 -14.91 -8.57 -29.90
CA PHE A 36 -16.26 -9.06 -29.67
C PHE A 36 -16.71 -9.86 -30.90
N VAL A 37 -16.65 -11.19 -30.80
CA VAL A 37 -17.03 -12.10 -31.90
C VAL A 37 -18.55 -12.18 -32.03
N SER A 38 -19.24 -12.44 -30.91
CA SER A 38 -20.70 -12.39 -30.79
C SER A 38 -21.09 -12.58 -29.33
N ALA A 39 -22.26 -12.06 -28.94
CA ALA A 39 -22.86 -12.37 -27.65
C ALA A 39 -23.82 -13.56 -27.79
N PRO A 40 -24.06 -14.33 -26.71
CA PRO A 40 -25.14 -15.30 -26.68
C PRO A 40 -26.47 -14.61 -27.02
N THR A 41 -27.21 -15.17 -27.97
CA THR A 41 -28.57 -14.71 -28.26
C THR A 41 -29.50 -15.19 -27.15
N ILE A 42 -30.05 -14.26 -26.38
CA ILE A 42 -31.13 -14.53 -25.43
C ILE A 42 -32.47 -14.40 -26.15
N ASP A 43 -33.40 -15.31 -25.87
CA ASP A 43 -34.74 -15.28 -26.41
C ASP A 43 -35.67 -14.40 -25.56
N GLU A 44 -36.79 -14.00 -26.14
CA GLU A 44 -37.75 -13.11 -25.51
C GLU A 44 -38.40 -13.71 -24.24
N GLU A 45 -38.61 -15.02 -24.20
CA GLU A 45 -39.21 -15.70 -23.04
C GLU A 45 -38.27 -15.59 -21.83
N THR A 46 -36.98 -15.85 -22.04
CA THR A 46 -35.97 -15.71 -20.98
C THR A 46 -35.86 -14.26 -20.49
N VAL A 47 -35.87 -13.26 -21.38
CA VAL A 47 -35.85 -11.84 -21.00
C VAL A 47 -37.10 -11.47 -20.19
N ARG A 48 -38.29 -11.88 -20.66
CA ARG A 48 -39.55 -11.59 -19.98
C ARG A 48 -39.60 -12.23 -18.60
N LYS A 49 -39.14 -13.48 -18.47
CA LYS A 49 -39.04 -14.17 -17.19
C LYS A 49 -38.11 -13.43 -16.23
N ALA A 50 -36.92 -13.04 -16.67
CA ALA A 50 -35.98 -12.30 -15.83
C ALA A 50 -36.55 -10.96 -15.34
N LEU A 51 -37.30 -10.24 -16.19
CA LEU A 51 -37.99 -9.01 -15.79
C LEU A 51 -39.12 -9.24 -14.78
N LEU A 52 -39.87 -10.33 -14.93
CA LEU A 52 -40.91 -10.72 -13.98
C LEU A 52 -40.33 -11.11 -12.63
N ASP A 53 -39.24 -11.86 -12.62
CA ASP A 53 -38.53 -12.26 -11.41
C ASP A 53 -37.99 -11.01 -10.69
N TYR A 54 -37.29 -10.13 -11.41
CA TYR A 54 -36.79 -8.86 -10.86
C TYR A 54 -37.90 -7.96 -10.29
N ALA A 55 -39.03 -7.83 -11.00
CA ALA A 55 -40.17 -7.06 -10.52
C ALA A 55 -40.86 -7.71 -9.30
N SER A 56 -40.75 -9.02 -9.12
CA SER A 56 -41.31 -9.75 -7.98
C SER A 56 -40.53 -9.49 -6.69
N ASP A 57 -39.23 -9.22 -6.80
CA ASP A 57 -38.37 -8.92 -5.65
C ASP A 57 -38.56 -7.49 -5.13
N GLN A 58 -39.26 -6.64 -5.87
CA GLN A 58 -39.57 -5.26 -5.46
C GLN A 58 -40.94 -5.20 -4.78
N CYS A 59 -40.98 -4.82 -3.51
CA CYS A 59 -42.16 -4.82 -2.62
C CYS A 59 -43.48 -4.36 -3.25
N CYS A 60 -43.41 -3.35 -4.12
CA CYS A 60 -44.56 -2.54 -4.44
C CYS A 60 -44.63 -2.23 -5.94
N TRP A 61 -43.93 -3.01 -6.77
CA TRP A 61 -44.00 -2.93 -8.22
C TRP A 61 -45.11 -3.84 -8.77
N GLY A 62 -45.90 -3.31 -9.70
CA GLY A 62 -46.83 -4.13 -10.46
C GLY A 62 -46.09 -4.91 -11.56
N LYS A 63 -46.46 -6.18 -11.76
CA LYS A 63 -45.87 -7.03 -12.83
C LYS A 63 -46.47 -6.79 -14.22
N GLY A 64 -47.50 -5.95 -14.32
CA GLY A 64 -48.24 -5.72 -15.56
C GLY A 64 -47.35 -5.22 -16.70
N ALA A 65 -46.45 -4.27 -16.44
CA ALA A 65 -45.52 -3.77 -17.45
C ALA A 65 -44.59 -4.87 -17.97
N ALA A 66 -43.92 -5.61 -17.09
CA ALA A 66 -43.02 -6.70 -17.49
C ALA A 66 -43.74 -7.84 -18.24
N ARG A 67 -45.00 -8.13 -17.89
CA ARG A 67 -45.81 -9.16 -18.54
C ARG A 67 -46.29 -8.73 -19.93
N ASP A 68 -46.83 -7.52 -20.04
CA ASP A 68 -47.65 -7.11 -21.18
C ASP A 68 -46.89 -6.23 -22.19
N MET A 69 -45.69 -5.74 -21.85
CA MET A 69 -44.89 -4.94 -22.79
C MET A 69 -44.45 -5.76 -24.00
N LYS A 70 -44.46 -5.10 -25.15
CA LYS A 70 -43.93 -5.63 -26.41
C LYS A 70 -42.43 -5.39 -26.46
N ILE A 71 -41.64 -6.46 -26.56
CA ILE A 71 -40.19 -6.38 -26.75
C ILE A 71 -39.93 -6.29 -28.26
N GLU A 72 -39.54 -5.13 -28.76
CA GLU A 72 -39.37 -4.91 -30.20
C GLU A 72 -38.00 -5.36 -30.72
N LYS A 73 -36.96 -5.25 -29.87
CA LYS A 73 -35.58 -5.51 -30.26
C LYS A 73 -34.77 -5.92 -29.04
N LEU A 74 -33.93 -6.95 -29.20
CA LEU A 74 -32.95 -7.39 -28.20
C LEU A 74 -31.55 -7.15 -28.77
N GLU A 75 -30.85 -6.16 -28.23
CA GLU A 75 -29.49 -5.81 -28.64
C GLU A 75 -28.51 -6.17 -27.53
N PRO A 76 -27.68 -7.22 -27.70
CA PRO A 76 -26.64 -7.50 -26.74
C PRO A 76 -25.52 -6.46 -26.84
N SER A 77 -25.07 -5.97 -25.69
CA SER A 77 -23.89 -5.11 -25.56
C SER A 77 -22.88 -5.73 -24.61
N THR A 78 -21.59 -5.48 -24.83
CA THR A 78 -20.53 -5.87 -23.89
C THR A 78 -19.95 -4.66 -23.18
N SER A 79 -19.53 -4.87 -21.93
CA SER A 79 -18.80 -3.90 -21.14
C SER A 79 -17.63 -4.59 -20.45
N TYR A 80 -16.50 -3.90 -20.33
CA TYR A 80 -15.40 -4.38 -19.49
C TYR A 80 -15.66 -3.98 -18.04
N HIS A 81 -15.63 -4.97 -17.14
CA HIS A 81 -15.52 -4.72 -15.72
C HIS A 81 -14.06 -4.94 -15.34
N TYR A 82 -13.36 -3.86 -15.01
CA TYR A 82 -11.98 -3.91 -14.54
C TYR A 82 -11.91 -3.49 -13.08
N ILE A 83 -11.01 -4.12 -12.34
CA ILE A 83 -10.62 -3.73 -10.99
C ILE A 83 -9.20 -3.18 -11.12
N LEU A 84 -9.02 -1.91 -10.75
CA LEU A 84 -7.68 -1.33 -10.63
C LEU A 84 -7.25 -1.47 -9.18
N GLU A 85 -6.34 -2.40 -8.93
CA GLU A 85 -5.67 -2.52 -7.64
C GLU A 85 -4.35 -1.77 -7.72
N THR A 86 -4.23 -0.69 -6.95
CA THR A 86 -3.00 0.09 -6.83
C THR A 86 -2.41 -0.15 -5.46
N PHE A 87 -1.12 -0.45 -5.39
CA PHE A 87 -0.39 -0.51 -4.14
C PHE A 87 0.53 0.71 -4.03
N THR A 88 0.72 1.18 -2.79
CA THR A 88 1.61 2.30 -2.48
C THR A 88 2.61 1.86 -1.44
N GLU A 89 3.88 2.16 -1.66
CA GLU A 89 4.92 1.97 -0.65
C GLU A 89 5.14 3.29 0.12
N SER A 90 5.25 3.19 1.45
CA SER A 90 5.66 4.31 2.29
C SER A 90 6.87 3.92 3.14
N ARG A 91 7.85 4.82 3.24
CA ARG A 91 9.07 4.61 4.03
C ARG A 91 9.19 5.72 5.07
N ARG A 92 9.48 5.34 6.32
CA ARG A 92 9.72 6.28 7.43
C ARG A 92 10.99 5.91 8.18
N ILE A 93 11.72 6.92 8.64
CA ILE A 93 12.85 6.74 9.55
C ILE A 93 12.34 6.96 10.96
N VAL A 94 12.62 6.01 11.84
CA VAL A 94 12.35 6.11 13.27
C VAL A 94 13.64 5.90 14.03
N LEU A 95 13.80 6.61 15.16
CA LEU A 95 14.90 6.36 16.07
C LEU A 95 14.51 5.20 16.99
N ASP A 96 15.36 4.17 17.04
CA ASP A 96 15.19 3.03 17.92
C ASP A 96 16.36 2.89 18.92
N HIS A 97 16.12 2.24 20.05
CA HIS A 97 17.07 2.09 21.14
C HIS A 97 17.16 0.63 21.59
N VAL A 98 18.34 0.05 21.47
CA VAL A 98 18.65 -1.30 21.95
C VAL A 98 19.75 -1.27 23.02
N PRO A 99 19.78 -2.24 23.95
CA PRO A 99 20.91 -2.39 24.87
C PRO A 99 22.23 -2.53 24.11
N HIS A 100 23.27 -1.83 24.57
CA HIS A 100 24.58 -1.91 23.96
C HIS A 100 25.16 -3.34 24.09
N SER A 101 25.50 -3.95 22.94
CA SER A 101 26.22 -5.22 22.89
C SER A 101 27.73 -4.98 22.81
N THR A 102 28.53 -5.98 23.15
CA THR A 102 30.01 -5.89 23.08
C THR A 102 30.56 -5.84 21.65
N ASN A 103 29.69 -5.90 20.64
CA ASN A 103 30.07 -5.86 19.24
C ASN A 103 30.45 -4.44 18.81
N LYS A 104 31.25 -4.35 17.73
CA LYS A 104 31.55 -3.06 17.10
C LYS A 104 30.25 -2.40 16.66
N VAL A 105 30.10 -1.12 16.98
CA VAL A 105 28.95 -0.30 16.59
C VAL A 105 29.18 0.22 15.18
N ASP A 106 28.17 0.11 14.32
CA ASP A 106 28.20 0.66 12.97
C ASP A 106 27.72 2.12 12.97
N GLY A 107 28.63 3.01 13.37
CA GLY A 107 28.38 4.46 13.42
C GLY A 107 28.80 5.22 12.16
N PRO A 108 28.61 6.56 12.16
CA PRO A 108 28.88 7.44 11.02
C PRO A 108 30.35 7.42 10.54
N GLU A 109 31.27 6.94 11.37
CA GLU A 109 32.67 6.76 10.99
C GLU A 109 32.89 5.66 9.94
N ASN A 110 31.90 4.78 9.72
CA ASN A 110 31.98 3.68 8.76
C ASN A 110 31.34 4.03 7.39
N GLY A 111 30.72 5.20 7.24
CA GLY A 111 30.15 5.66 5.97
C GLY A 111 29.03 6.69 6.12
N GLN A 112 28.56 7.22 4.99
CA GLN A 112 27.38 8.07 4.96
C GLN A 112 26.11 7.21 5.03
N PRO A 113 25.13 7.52 5.90
CA PRO A 113 23.87 6.82 5.94
C PRO A 113 23.11 6.93 4.60
N PRO A 114 22.57 5.82 4.06
CA PRO A 114 21.72 5.86 2.88
C PRO A 114 20.38 6.55 3.17
N GLY A 115 19.79 7.14 2.13
CA GLY A 115 18.44 7.66 2.17
C GLY A 115 17.37 6.54 2.23
N PRO A 116 16.13 6.86 2.61
CA PRO A 116 15.05 5.86 2.74
C PRO A 116 14.84 5.00 1.49
N TRP A 117 14.98 5.57 0.30
CA TRP A 117 14.76 4.89 -0.99
C TRP A 117 15.99 4.14 -1.52
N GLU A 118 17.19 4.43 -0.99
CA GLU A 118 18.43 3.72 -1.35
C GLU A 118 18.55 2.38 -0.62
N MET A 119 17.79 2.21 0.47
CA MET A 119 17.68 0.97 1.21
C MET A 119 16.97 -0.10 0.38
N GLN A 120 17.55 -1.31 0.32
CA GLN A 120 16.90 -2.46 -0.30
C GLN A 120 15.83 -3.01 0.67
N ALA A 121 14.56 -2.85 0.30
CA ALA A 121 13.44 -3.47 1.00
C ALA A 121 13.03 -4.77 0.30
N ARG A 122 12.45 -5.69 1.05
CA ARG A 122 11.83 -6.88 0.47
C ARG A 122 10.64 -6.45 -0.39
N THR A 123 10.55 -6.97 -1.61
CA THR A 123 9.36 -6.81 -2.43
C THR A 123 8.25 -7.71 -1.87
N PRO A 124 7.07 -7.16 -1.52
CA PRO A 124 5.95 -7.95 -1.04
C PRO A 124 5.33 -8.77 -2.18
N THR A 125 4.48 -9.73 -1.83
CA THR A 125 3.58 -10.36 -2.80
C THR A 125 2.68 -9.28 -3.41
N MET A 126 2.40 -9.36 -4.71
CA MET A 126 1.49 -8.41 -5.33
C MET A 126 0.11 -8.49 -4.68
N PHE A 127 -0.46 -7.31 -4.38
CA PHE A 127 -1.81 -7.14 -3.78
C PHE A 127 -1.96 -7.69 -2.35
N GLU A 128 -0.85 -7.88 -1.62
CA GLU A 128 -0.86 -8.18 -0.19
C GLU A 128 -0.19 -7.05 0.59
N ASP A 129 -0.78 -6.67 1.72
CA ASP A 129 -0.18 -5.71 2.64
C ASP A 129 1.04 -6.31 3.35
N ASP A 130 2.13 -5.56 3.42
CA ASP A 130 3.36 -5.97 4.11
C ASP A 130 3.99 -4.78 4.85
N SER A 131 4.71 -5.09 5.93
CA SER A 131 5.47 -4.11 6.70
C SER A 131 6.78 -4.72 7.19
N SER A 132 7.89 -4.02 7.00
CA SER A 132 9.20 -4.47 7.47
C SER A 132 9.99 -3.33 8.11
N GLU A 133 10.84 -3.69 9.07
CA GLU A 133 11.76 -2.80 9.74
C GLU A 133 13.20 -3.16 9.34
N ILE A 134 13.96 -2.16 8.90
CA ILE A 134 15.33 -2.33 8.40
C ILE A 134 16.23 -1.34 9.11
N ALA A 135 17.29 -1.83 9.75
CA ALA A 135 18.28 -0.98 10.39
C ALA A 135 19.06 -0.18 9.33
N ILE A 136 19.18 1.13 9.52
CA ILE A 136 19.90 2.01 8.58
C ILE A 136 21.40 1.91 8.85
N PRO A 137 22.23 1.51 7.87
CA PRO A 137 23.68 1.45 8.03
C PRO A 137 24.28 2.78 8.48
N HIS A 138 25.36 2.71 9.25
CA HIS A 138 26.14 3.85 9.71
C HIS A 138 25.38 4.88 10.57
N THR A 139 24.22 4.51 11.12
CA THR A 139 23.41 5.39 12.00
C THR A 139 23.48 5.02 13.48
N HIS A 140 24.17 3.93 13.84
CA HIS A 140 24.22 3.51 15.25
C HIS A 140 25.14 4.43 16.05
N TYR A 141 24.76 4.69 17.29
CA TYR A 141 25.62 5.40 18.23
C TYR A 141 25.37 4.90 19.65
N VAL A 142 26.41 4.96 20.49
CA VAL A 142 26.28 4.61 21.91
C VAL A 142 25.92 5.87 22.68
N LYS A 143 24.73 5.88 23.28
CA LYS A 143 24.32 6.94 24.20
C LYS A 143 25.01 6.72 25.56
N VAL A 144 26.07 7.49 25.83
CA VAL A 144 26.87 7.37 27.07
C VAL A 144 26.14 7.92 28.31
N LYS A 145 25.20 8.86 28.13
CA LYS A 145 24.38 9.42 29.22
C LYS A 145 22.91 9.47 28.82
N CYS A 146 22.05 8.89 29.65
CA CYS A 146 20.61 9.09 29.53
C CYS A 146 20.23 10.48 30.10
N ASN A 147 19.52 11.30 29.33
CA ASN A 147 18.92 12.52 29.84
C ASN A 147 17.85 12.12 30.87
N GLY A 148 17.98 12.58 32.13
CA GLY A 148 17.01 12.29 33.20
C GLY A 148 17.46 11.40 34.36
N GLY A 149 18.77 11.17 34.56
CA GLY A 149 19.27 10.46 35.77
C GLY A 149 19.23 8.93 35.71
N CYS A 150 18.95 8.36 34.54
CA CYS A 150 19.04 6.91 34.33
C CYS A 150 20.51 6.46 34.30
N SER A 151 20.84 5.40 35.06
CA SER A 151 22.21 4.86 35.18
C SER A 151 22.67 4.01 33.99
N GLY A 152 21.95 4.02 32.87
CA GLY A 152 22.35 3.31 31.64
C GLY A 152 22.41 1.78 31.75
N LYS A 153 21.70 1.17 32.70
CA LYS A 153 21.81 -0.27 33.01
C LYS A 153 21.03 -1.21 32.07
N GLY A 154 20.29 -0.66 31.11
CA GLY A 154 19.41 -1.45 30.23
C GLY A 154 18.24 -2.11 30.98
N GLU A 155 17.19 -2.49 30.26
CA GLU A 155 16.09 -3.26 30.81
C GLU A 155 16.42 -4.76 30.69
N LYS A 156 16.47 -5.47 31.81
CA LYS A 156 16.58 -6.94 31.79
C LYS A 156 15.20 -7.49 31.43
N LYS A 157 15.03 -8.02 30.21
CA LYS A 157 13.89 -8.88 29.91
C LYS A 157 14.05 -10.17 30.73
N SER A 158 13.22 -10.34 31.76
CA SER A 158 13.04 -11.62 32.43
C SER A 158 12.28 -12.55 31.48
N LEU A 159 12.83 -13.75 31.25
CA LEU A 159 12.15 -14.87 30.61
C LEU A 159 11.03 -15.42 31.51
#